data_AF-A0A163X9U5-F1
#
_entry.id   AF-A0A163X9U5-F1
#
_cell.length_a   1.000
_cell.length_b   1.000
_cell.length_c   1.000
_cell.angle_alpha   90.00
_cell.angle_beta   90.00
_cell.angle_gamma   90.00
#
_symmetry.space_group_name_H-M   'P 1'
#
loop_
_entity.id
_entity.type
_entity.pdbx_description
1 polymer ?
#
loop_
_entity_poly.entity_id
_entity_poly.type
_entity_poly.pdbx_seq_one_letter_code
_entity_poly.pdbx_strand_id
1 'polypeptide(L)'
;MKQVSKKRQEDNEIYKVIRQEFLSKEYNQICFIEDCNKRANTIEHSMGRIGYADDWARENGITLFLDVRFWKPCCLEHNLELENNPELSKKYQLSKIHGGKK
;
A
#
# COMPACT_ATOMS: atom_id res chain seq x y z
N MET A 1 -17.07 11.04 -16.54
CA MET A 1 -16.37 9.99 -15.75
C MET A 1 -15.12 9.57 -16.52
N LYS A 2 -13.94 9.52 -15.89
CA LYS A 2 -12.72 9.02 -16.57
C LYS A 2 -12.83 7.51 -16.74
N GLN A 3 -12.64 7.02 -17.96
CA GLN A 3 -12.65 5.58 -18.25
C GLN A 3 -11.41 4.94 -17.60
N VAL A 4 -11.64 4.00 -16.69
CA VAL A 4 -10.58 3.21 -16.08
C VAL A 4 -10.10 2.18 -17.10
N SER A 5 -8.78 2.05 -17.29
CA SER A 5 -8.23 1.08 -18.25
C SER A 5 -8.59 -0.36 -17.83
N LYS A 6 -8.69 -1.29 -18.81
CA LYS A 6 -8.99 -2.70 -18.53
C LYS A 6 -8.03 -3.30 -17.51
N LYS A 7 -6.72 -3.03 -17.67
CA LYS A 7 -5.69 -3.44 -16.71
C LYS A 7 -5.98 -2.95 -15.28
N ARG A 8 -6.42 -1.70 -15.11
CA ARG A 8 -6.74 -1.18 -13.77
C ARG A 8 -8.02 -1.80 -13.20
N GLN A 9 -8.97 -2.20 -14.04
CA GLN A 9 -10.15 -2.94 -13.58
C GLN A 9 -9.75 -4.32 -13.07
N GLU A 10 -8.92 -5.05 -13.81
CA GLU A 10 -8.37 -6.34 -13.40
C GLU A 10 -7.59 -6.22 -12.07
N ASP A 11 -6.69 -5.23 -11.98
CA ASP A 11 -5.96 -4.94 -10.74
C ASP A 11 -6.90 -4.65 -9.56
N ASN A 12 -8.01 -3.93 -9.78
CA ASN A 12 -8.96 -3.62 -8.70
C ASN A 12 -9.67 -4.87 -8.17
N GLU A 13 -10.03 -5.81 -9.04
CA GLU A 13 -10.65 -7.08 -8.62
C GLU A 13 -9.67 -7.94 -7.83
N ILE A 14 -8.42 -8.05 -8.30
CA ILE A 14 -7.35 -8.75 -7.57
C ILE A 14 -7.13 -8.08 -6.21
N TYR A 15 -6.98 -6.74 -6.20
CA TYR A 15 -6.75 -5.95 -5.00
C TYR A 15 -7.82 -6.19 -3.95
N LYS A 16 -9.10 -6.22 -4.34
CA LYS A 16 -10.22 -6.42 -3.41
C LYS A 16 -10.07 -7.73 -2.63
N VAL A 17 -9.72 -8.81 -3.31
CA VAL A 17 -9.54 -10.14 -2.69
C VAL A 17 -8.31 -10.15 -1.79
N ILE A 18 -7.14 -9.83 -2.34
CA ILE A 18 -5.88 -9.95 -1.58
C ILE A 18 -5.80 -8.93 -0.43
N ARG A 19 -6.52 -7.80 -0.51
CA ARG A 19 -6.69 -6.84 0.60
C ARG A 19 -7.46 -7.43 1.77
N GLN A 20 -8.55 -8.13 1.50
CA GLN A 20 -9.32 -8.79 2.54
C GLN A 20 -8.49 -9.87 3.23
N GLU A 21 -7.77 -10.67 2.44
CA GLU A 21 -6.83 -11.67 2.96
C GLU A 21 -5.68 -11.04 3.74
N PHE A 22 -5.12 -9.91 3.28
CA PHE A 22 -4.05 -9.22 3.98
C PHE A 22 -4.52 -8.70 5.35
N LEU A 23 -5.69 -8.07 5.41
CA LEU A 23 -6.23 -7.48 6.65
C LEU A 23 -6.87 -8.52 7.59
N SER A 24 -7.15 -9.74 7.12
CA SER A 24 -7.68 -10.80 7.98
C SER A 24 -6.62 -11.42 8.89
N LYS A 25 -5.34 -11.39 8.48
CA LYS A 25 -4.22 -11.95 9.25
C LYS A 25 -4.08 -11.23 10.58
N GLU A 26 -3.93 -11.99 11.67
CA GLU A 26 -3.88 -11.45 13.04
C GLU A 26 -2.82 -10.35 13.21
N TYR A 27 -1.62 -10.57 12.63
CA TYR A 27 -0.52 -9.61 12.69
C TYR A 27 -0.73 -8.33 11.85
N ASN A 28 -1.81 -8.26 11.05
CA ASN A 28 -2.18 -7.10 10.23
C ASN A 28 -3.46 -6.41 10.72
N GLN A 29 -3.99 -6.78 11.88
CA GLN A 29 -5.25 -6.22 12.38
C GLN A 29 -5.08 -4.87 13.07
N ILE A 30 -3.85 -4.46 13.39
CA ILE A 30 -3.54 -3.19 14.06
C ILE A 30 -2.79 -2.26 13.11
N CYS A 31 -3.06 -0.96 13.22
CA CYS A 31 -2.37 0.07 12.46
C CYS A 31 -0.85 0.01 12.68
N PHE A 32 -0.08 0.14 11.61
CA PHE A 32 1.38 0.05 11.64
C PHE A 32 2.08 1.30 12.21
N ILE A 33 1.35 2.40 12.41
CA ILE A 33 1.89 3.64 12.96
C ILE A 33 2.16 3.43 14.46
N GLU A 34 3.36 3.83 14.90
CA GLU A 34 3.77 3.76 16.31
C GLU A 34 2.74 4.46 17.21
N ASP A 35 2.49 3.88 18.39
CA ASP A 35 1.50 4.34 19.37
C ASP A 35 0.02 4.34 18.89
N CYS A 36 -0.26 3.74 17.72
CA CYS A 36 -1.63 3.55 17.24
C CYS A 36 -2.16 2.13 17.52
N ASN A 37 -3.16 2.02 18.40
CA ASN A 37 -3.84 0.75 18.69
C ASN A 37 -5.16 0.57 17.92
N LYS A 38 -5.43 1.41 16.91
CA LYS A 38 -6.67 1.33 16.12
C LYS A 38 -6.63 0.13 15.19
N ARG A 39 -7.80 -0.47 14.94
CA ARG A 39 -7.96 -1.56 13.97
C ARG A 39 -7.58 -1.07 12.56
N ALA A 40 -6.72 -1.83 11.89
CA ALA A 40 -6.41 -1.60 10.49
C ALA A 40 -7.63 -1.94 9.62
N ASN A 41 -8.06 -0.96 8.84
CA ASN A 41 -9.19 -1.08 7.94
C ASN A 41 -8.85 -0.57 6.53
N THR A 42 -7.63 -0.08 6.32
CA THR A 42 -7.03 0.33 5.05
C THR A 42 -5.60 -0.21 4.93
N ILE A 43 -4.98 0.05 3.78
CA ILE A 43 -3.60 -0.33 3.49
C ILE A 43 -2.86 0.92 3.06
N GLU A 44 -1.68 1.13 3.63
CA GLU A 44 -0.71 2.09 3.13
C GLU A 44 0.24 1.42 2.13
N HIS A 45 0.41 2.02 0.96
CA HIS A 45 1.34 1.57 -0.08
C HIS A 45 2.68 2.30 0.09
N SER A 46 3.54 1.76 0.95
CA SER A 46 4.78 2.44 1.36
C SER A 46 5.75 2.78 0.23
N MET A 47 5.70 2.07 -0.91
CA MET A 47 6.52 2.34 -2.11
C MET A 47 5.74 3.05 -3.24
N GLY A 48 4.53 3.54 -2.94
CA GLY A 48 3.61 4.09 -3.94
C GLY A 48 2.81 3.01 -4.68
N ARG A 49 2.03 3.43 -5.68
CA ARG A 49 1.00 2.59 -6.36
C ARG A 49 1.25 2.37 -7.86
N ILE A 50 2.33 2.91 -8.42
CA ILE A 50 2.57 2.98 -9.87
C ILE A 50 3.89 2.30 -10.22
N GLY A 51 3.87 1.41 -11.22
CA GLY A 51 5.05 0.70 -11.69
C GLY A 51 5.23 -0.66 -11.03
N TYR A 52 6.47 -1.13 -10.98
CA TYR A 52 6.91 -2.39 -10.39
C TYR A 52 8.06 -2.10 -9.42
N ALA A 53 8.17 -2.88 -8.35
CA ALA A 53 9.23 -2.68 -7.36
C ALA A 53 10.61 -3.11 -7.88
N ASP A 54 10.67 -4.19 -8.65
CA ASP A 54 11.87 -4.83 -9.15
C ASP A 54 11.58 -5.67 -10.42
N ASP A 55 12.63 -6.27 -10.99
CA ASP A 55 12.53 -7.10 -12.20
C ASP A 55 11.64 -8.32 -11.98
N TRP A 56 11.73 -8.98 -10.83
CA TRP A 56 10.87 -10.11 -10.49
C TRP A 56 9.39 -9.72 -10.51
N ALA A 57 9.01 -8.60 -9.88
CA ALA A 57 7.63 -8.13 -9.89
C ALA A 57 7.16 -7.77 -11.31
N ARG A 58 8.04 -7.17 -12.12
CA ARG A 58 7.76 -6.85 -13.52
C ARG A 58 7.52 -8.11 -14.37
N GLU A 59 8.39 -9.11 -14.25
CA GLU A 59 8.30 -10.38 -14.97
C GLU A 59 7.05 -11.18 -14.58
N ASN A 60 6.61 -11.06 -13.32
CA ASN A 60 5.40 -11.73 -12.81
C ASN A 60 4.14 -10.86 -12.92
N GLY A 61 4.21 -9.65 -13.49
CA GLY A 61 3.05 -8.75 -13.65
C GLY A 61 2.49 -8.17 -12.35
N ILE A 62 3.25 -8.18 -11.26
CA ILE A 62 2.82 -7.70 -9.93
C ILE A 62 3.07 -6.19 -9.81
N THR A 63 2.05 -5.39 -10.06
CA THR A 63 2.18 -3.93 -9.93
C THR A 63 2.40 -3.51 -8.48
N LEU A 64 3.01 -2.36 -8.23
CA LEU A 64 3.17 -1.79 -6.88
C LEU A 64 1.83 -1.63 -6.13
N PHE A 65 0.73 -1.48 -6.86
CA PHE A 65 -0.61 -1.46 -6.27
C PHE A 65 -1.00 -2.81 -5.63
N LEU A 66 -0.53 -3.92 -6.19
CA LEU A 66 -0.80 -5.30 -5.76
C LEU A 66 0.33 -5.93 -4.93
N ASP A 67 1.49 -5.28 -4.86
CA ASP A 67 2.68 -5.84 -4.23
C ASP A 67 2.60 -5.76 -2.69
N VAL A 68 2.15 -6.87 -2.09
CA VAL A 68 1.97 -7.01 -0.63
C VAL A 68 3.25 -6.82 0.17
N ARG A 69 4.45 -6.92 -0.46
CA ARG A 69 5.74 -6.67 0.21
C ARG A 69 5.84 -5.24 0.73
N PHE A 70 5.13 -4.31 0.09
CA PHE A 70 5.14 -2.88 0.40
C PHE A 70 3.84 -2.39 1.05
N TRP A 71 2.95 -3.31 1.40
CA TRP A 71 1.71 -2.99 2.10
C TRP A 71 1.96 -2.89 3.59
N LYS A 72 1.33 -1.89 4.22
CA LYS A 72 1.28 -1.75 5.67
C LYS A 72 -0.18 -1.67 6.14
N PRO A 73 -0.57 -2.43 7.19
CA PRO A 73 -1.92 -2.36 7.74
C PRO A 73 -2.14 -0.98 8.37
N CYS A 74 -3.13 -0.22 7.92
CA CYS A 74 -3.33 1.15 8.37
C CYS A 74 -4.79 1.39 8.78
N CYS A 75 -5.01 2.30 9.73
CA CYS A 75 -6.36 2.82 9.98
C CYS A 75 -6.63 3.98 9.00
N LEU A 76 -7.91 4.19 8.66
CA LEU A 76 -8.32 5.24 7.73
C LEU A 76 -7.77 6.63 8.10
N GLU A 77 -7.78 6.98 9.39
CA GLU A 77 -7.31 8.27 9.89
C GLU A 77 -5.83 8.52 9.55
N HIS A 78 -4.95 7.60 9.90
CA HIS A 78 -3.53 7.73 9.59
C HIS A 78 -3.23 7.59 8.11
N ASN A 79 -4.02 6.80 7.37
CA ASN A 79 -3.84 6.68 5.92
C ASN A 79 -4.17 8.02 5.23
N LEU A 80 -5.20 8.74 5.67
CA LEU A 80 -5.49 10.10 5.21
C LEU A 80 -4.43 11.11 5.69
N GLU A 81 -3.91 10.96 6.92
CA GLU A 81 -2.85 11.83 7.41
C GLU A 81 -1.57 11.68 6.59
N LEU A 82 -1.16 10.46 6.24
CA LEU A 82 0.01 10.18 5.40
C LEU A 82 -0.07 10.85 4.03
N GLU A 83 -1.27 11.05 3.48
CA GLU A 83 -1.46 11.78 2.22
C GLU A 83 -1.26 13.30 2.36
N ASN A 84 -1.45 13.85 3.56
CA ASN A 84 -1.48 15.29 3.82
C ASN A 84 -0.35 15.79 4.73
N ASN A 85 0.42 14.90 5.34
CA ASN A 85 1.51 15.20 6.28
C ASN A 85 2.85 14.70 5.72
N PRO A 86 3.67 15.59 5.10
CA PRO A 86 4.96 15.22 4.51
C PRO A 86 5.96 14.65 5.53
N GLU A 87 5.93 15.10 6.78
CA GLU A 87 6.85 14.60 7.82
C GLU A 87 6.50 13.16 8.21
N LEU A 88 5.21 12.87 8.39
CA LEU A 88 4.73 11.52 8.67
C LEU A 88 5.02 10.58 7.48
N SER A 89 4.75 11.05 6.25
CA SER A 89 5.08 10.33 5.02
C SER A 89 6.58 10.02 4.96
N LYS A 90 7.48 10.97 5.24
CA LYS A 90 8.94 10.75 5.26
C LYS A 90 9.40 9.74 6.32
N LYS A 91 8.69 9.66 7.45
CA LYS A 91 8.97 8.67 8.49
C LYS A 91 8.64 7.25 8.03
N TYR A 92 7.47 7.06 7.42
CA TYR A 92 6.86 5.73 7.23
C TYR A 92 6.81 5.21 5.78
N GLN A 93 6.90 6.09 4.78
CA GLN A 93 6.97 5.71 3.37
C GLN A 93 8.42 5.60 2.90
N LEU A 94 8.64 4.74 1.92
CA LEU A 94 9.92 4.56 1.28
C LEU A 94 10.23 5.77 0.39
N SER A 95 11.47 6.27 0.46
CA SER A 95 11.89 7.43 -0.32
C SER A 95 11.71 7.18 -1.82
N LYS A 96 10.91 8.04 -2.47
CA LYS A 96 10.70 8.05 -3.92
C LYS A 96 11.96 8.40 -4.71
N ILE A 97 12.94 9.05 -4.08
CA ILE A 97 14.16 9.56 -4.72
C ILE A 97 15.24 8.46 -4.82
N HIS A 98 15.25 7.49 -3.89
CA HIS A 98 16.28 6.44 -3.81
C HIS A 98 15.74 5.02 -4.01
N GLY A 99 14.55 4.86 -4.59
CA GLY A 99 13.93 3.54 -4.77
C GLY A 99 13.73 2.80 -3.44
N GLY A 100 13.47 3.53 -2.35
CA GLY A 100 13.22 2.97 -1.03
C GLY A 100 14.42 2.55 -0.19
N LYS A 101 15.64 2.93 -0.53
CA LYS A 101 16.77 2.89 0.41
C LYS A 101 16.89 4.22 1.16
N LYS A 102 16.91 4.16 2.50
CA LYS A 102 17.49 5.22 3.34
C LYS A 102 19.00 5.00 3.41
#